data_AF-A0A5D0HK09-F1
#
_entry.id   AF-A0A5D0HK09-F1
#
_cell.length_a   1.000
_cell.length_b   1.000
_cell.length_c   1.000
_cell.angle_alpha   90.00
_cell.angle_beta   90.00
_cell.angle_gamma   90.00
#
_symmetry.space_group_name_H-M   'P 1'
#
loop_
_entity.id
_entity.type
_entity.pdbx_description
1 polymer ?
#
loop_
_entity_poly.entity_id
_entity_poly.type
_entity_poly.pdbx_seq_one_letter_code
_entity_poly.pdbx_strand_id
1 'polypeptide(L)'
;MRLLKTTCLLLGVFAFSTSYGQQDLEAKKKKQFAKADIDANGFTDFEEMKAKFGNKKTKDGKPFNIETMFKKKDLNADGKLDFKEFFAKGKKKK
;
A
#
# COMPACT_ATOMS: atom_id res chain seq x y z
N MET A 1 1.07 29.88 37.67
CA MET A 1 0.67 28.44 37.58
C MET A 1 -0.40 28.13 36.51
N ARG A 2 -0.75 29.05 35.58
CA ARG A 2 -1.84 28.83 34.59
C ARG A 2 -1.40 28.34 33.20
N LEU A 3 -0.09 28.35 32.91
CA LEU A 3 0.45 28.07 31.57
C LEU A 3 0.94 26.62 31.35
N LEU A 4 1.09 25.83 32.42
CA LEU A 4 1.56 24.44 32.34
C LEU A 4 0.42 23.44 32.03
N LYS A 5 -0.83 23.81 32.34
CA LYS A 5 -2.00 22.95 32.10
C LYS A 5 -2.48 23.00 30.65
N THR A 6 -2.35 24.15 29.98
CA THR A 6 -2.79 24.34 28.59
C THR A 6 -1.84 23.68 27.58
N THR A 7 -0.55 23.60 27.87
CA THR A 7 0.45 22.93 27.02
C THR A 7 0.30 21.41 27.04
N CYS A 8 -0.07 20.81 28.16
CA CYS A 8 -0.34 19.37 28.25
C CYS A 8 -1.59 18.96 27.45
N LEU A 9 -2.62 19.80 27.42
CA LEU A 9 -3.89 19.51 26.73
C LEU A 9 -3.73 19.55 25.20
N LEU A 10 -2.88 20.44 24.67
CA LEU A 10 -2.56 20.52 23.24
C LEU A 10 -1.77 19.30 22.72
N LEU A 11 -0.83 18.77 23.52
CA LEU A 11 -0.06 17.57 23.14
C LEU A 11 -0.94 16.31 23.06
N GLY A 12 -1.92 16.16 23.95
CA GLY A 12 -2.85 15.03 23.94
C GLY A 12 -3.73 14.99 22.69
N VAL A 13 -4.22 16.15 22.23
CA VAL A 13 -5.05 16.25 21.02
C VAL A 13 -4.23 15.97 19.75
N PHE A 14 -2.95 16.34 19.73
CA PHE A 14 -2.06 16.10 18.59
C PHE A 14 -1.70 14.61 18.45
N ALA A 15 -1.38 13.91 19.56
CA ALA A 15 -1.10 12.48 19.51
C ALA A 15 -2.35 11.67 19.10
N PHE A 16 -3.53 12.03 19.61
CA PHE A 16 -4.76 11.30 19.32
C PHE A 16 -5.19 11.42 17.84
N SER A 17 -5.13 12.60 17.24
CA SER A 17 -5.50 12.81 15.83
C SER A 17 -4.60 12.07 14.84
N THR A 18 -3.30 11.93 15.14
CA THR A 18 -2.38 11.15 14.28
C THR A 18 -2.66 9.64 14.30
N SER A 19 -3.19 9.09 15.41
CA SER A 19 -3.43 7.65 15.54
C SER A 19 -4.59 7.16 14.66
N TYR A 20 -5.70 7.93 14.58
CA TYR A 20 -6.88 7.51 13.82
C TYR A 20 -6.65 7.49 12.30
N GLY A 21 -5.88 8.45 11.77
CA GLY A 21 -5.61 8.50 10.33
C GLY A 21 -4.79 7.31 9.81
N GLN A 22 -3.96 6.72 10.67
CA GLN A 22 -3.04 5.64 10.27
C GLN A 22 -3.77 4.29 10.17
N GLN A 23 -4.77 4.03 11.03
CA GLN A 23 -5.53 2.78 11.02
C GLN A 23 -6.39 2.61 9.76
N ASP A 24 -7.05 3.68 9.29
CA ASP A 24 -7.93 3.60 8.12
C ASP A 24 -7.14 3.34 6.82
N LEU A 25 -5.96 3.95 6.70
CA LEU A 25 -5.05 3.71 5.58
C LEU A 25 -4.58 2.25 5.54
N GLU A 26 -4.18 1.69 6.67
CA GLU A 26 -3.72 0.31 6.74
C GLU A 26 -4.86 -0.68 6.42
N ALA A 27 -6.06 -0.42 6.91
CA ALA A 27 -7.25 -1.22 6.61
C ALA A 27 -7.60 -1.20 5.12
N LYS A 28 -7.53 -0.03 4.46
CA LYS A 28 -7.74 0.10 3.01
C LYS A 28 -6.68 -0.65 2.21
N LYS A 29 -5.40 -0.55 2.61
CA LYS A 29 -4.30 -1.29 2.00
C LYS A 29 -4.50 -2.80 2.12
N LYS A 30 -4.78 -3.30 3.32
CA LYS A 30 -5.10 -4.72 3.57
C LYS A 30 -6.27 -5.20 2.72
N LYS A 31 -7.37 -4.46 2.65
CA LYS A 31 -8.53 -4.82 1.80
C LYS A 31 -8.17 -4.87 0.31
N GLN A 32 -7.30 -3.98 -0.15
CA GLN A 32 -6.93 -3.92 -1.56
C GLN A 32 -5.97 -5.04 -1.95
N PHE A 33 -5.07 -5.39 -1.02
CA PHE A 33 -4.16 -6.52 -1.10
C PHE A 33 -4.90 -7.85 -1.02
N ALA A 34 -5.79 -8.05 -0.05
CA ALA A 34 -6.61 -9.26 0.11
C ALA A 34 -7.59 -9.49 -1.05
N LYS A 35 -7.89 -8.46 -1.84
CA LYS A 35 -8.63 -8.67 -3.11
C LYS A 35 -7.72 -9.21 -4.21
N ALA A 36 -6.40 -8.99 -4.10
CA ALA A 36 -5.38 -9.20 -5.13
C ALA A 36 -4.72 -10.56 -4.95
N ASP A 37 -4.37 -10.85 -3.72
CA ASP A 37 -4.04 -12.15 -3.17
C ASP A 37 -5.33 -12.99 -3.12
N ILE A 38 -5.47 -13.92 -4.07
CA ILE A 38 -6.63 -14.81 -4.23
C ILE A 38 -6.45 -16.05 -3.35
N ASP A 39 -5.22 -16.54 -3.20
CA ASP A 39 -4.92 -17.72 -2.39
C ASP A 39 -4.69 -17.40 -0.90
N ALA A 40 -4.65 -16.11 -0.55
CA ALA A 40 -4.45 -15.59 0.80
C ALA A 40 -3.10 -15.98 1.42
N ASN A 41 -2.06 -16.16 0.60
CA ASN A 41 -0.72 -16.52 1.08
C ASN A 41 0.08 -15.34 1.65
N GLY A 42 -0.45 -14.11 1.58
CA GLY A 42 0.23 -12.91 2.07
C GLY A 42 1.19 -12.27 1.06
N PHE A 43 1.23 -12.80 -0.16
CA PHE A 43 1.97 -12.31 -1.31
C PHE A 43 1.01 -12.14 -2.50
N THR A 44 1.45 -11.47 -3.55
CA THR A 44 0.70 -11.40 -4.80
C THR A 44 1.62 -11.86 -5.92
N ASP A 45 1.32 -13.02 -6.48
CA ASP A 45 2.10 -13.59 -7.56
C ASP A 45 1.82 -12.90 -8.90
N PHE A 46 2.72 -13.08 -9.86
CA PHE A 46 2.57 -12.51 -11.19
C PHE A 46 1.26 -12.92 -11.89
N GLU A 47 0.85 -14.18 -11.74
CA GLU A 47 -0.39 -14.69 -12.32
C GLU A 47 -1.63 -14.05 -11.69
N GLU A 48 -1.66 -13.87 -10.38
CA GLU A 48 -2.78 -13.20 -9.69
C GLU A 48 -2.87 -11.73 -10.08
N MET A 49 -1.71 -11.07 -10.19
CA MET A 49 -1.65 -9.71 -10.67
C MET A 49 -2.12 -9.62 -12.13
N LYS A 50 -1.77 -10.59 -12.98
CA LYS A 50 -2.23 -10.67 -14.37
C LYS A 50 -3.73 -10.96 -14.45
N ALA A 51 -4.27 -11.88 -13.64
CA ALA A 51 -5.70 -12.18 -13.61
C ALA A 51 -6.52 -10.95 -13.18
N LYS A 52 -6.04 -10.22 -12.18
CA LYS A 52 -6.78 -9.09 -11.62
C LYS A 52 -6.60 -7.77 -12.36
N PHE A 53 -5.41 -7.52 -12.91
CA PHE A 53 -5.10 -6.29 -13.63
C PHE A 53 -5.07 -6.46 -15.15
N GLY A 54 -5.02 -7.68 -15.69
CA GLY A 54 -5.12 -7.96 -17.13
C GLY A 54 -6.46 -7.52 -17.70
N ASN A 55 -7.54 -7.61 -16.91
CA ASN A 55 -8.84 -7.07 -17.27
C ASN A 55 -9.01 -5.57 -16.98
N LYS A 56 -8.05 -4.95 -16.26
CA LYS A 56 -8.08 -3.50 -15.96
C LYS A 56 -7.22 -2.74 -16.96
N LYS A 57 -7.86 -1.87 -17.73
CA LYS A 57 -7.18 -0.92 -18.60
C LYS A 57 -6.69 0.28 -17.80
N THR A 58 -5.59 0.91 -18.21
CA THR A 58 -5.22 2.22 -17.65
C THR A 58 -6.30 3.24 -18.00
N LYS A 59 -6.32 4.39 -17.31
CA LYS A 59 -7.21 5.52 -17.67
C LYS A 59 -7.02 5.98 -19.12
N ASP A 60 -5.88 5.67 -19.72
CA ASP A 60 -5.50 5.96 -21.11
C ASP A 60 -5.84 4.82 -22.09
N GLY A 61 -6.55 3.77 -21.63
CA GLY A 61 -6.96 2.64 -22.46
C GLY A 61 -5.84 1.69 -22.88
N LYS A 62 -4.59 1.95 -22.45
CA LYS A 62 -3.43 1.11 -22.79
C LYS A 62 -3.47 -0.19 -21.97
N PRO A 63 -3.00 -1.32 -22.53
CA PRO A 63 -2.77 -2.51 -21.75
C PRO A 63 -1.70 -2.21 -20.69
N PHE A 64 -1.99 -2.53 -19.43
CA PHE A 64 -0.97 -2.48 -18.39
C PHE A 64 0.07 -3.55 -18.71
N ASN A 65 1.34 -3.15 -18.89
CA ASN A 65 2.44 -4.10 -18.96
C ASN A 65 2.69 -4.62 -17.54
N ILE A 66 1.89 -5.61 -17.13
CA ILE A 66 1.92 -6.23 -15.80
C ILE A 66 3.35 -6.68 -15.49
N GLU A 67 4.03 -7.31 -16.46
CA GLU A 67 5.39 -7.82 -16.28
C GLU A 67 6.40 -6.72 -15.95
N THR A 68 6.38 -5.61 -16.69
CA THR A 68 7.28 -4.50 -16.44
C THR A 68 6.97 -3.79 -15.12
N MET A 69 5.68 -3.71 -14.75
CA MET A 69 5.26 -3.14 -13.46
C MET A 69 5.64 -4.05 -12.29
N PHE A 70 5.49 -5.36 -12.49
CA PHE A 70 5.84 -6.40 -11.53
C PHE A 70 7.33 -6.37 -11.25
N LYS A 71 8.17 -6.50 -12.29
CA LYS A 71 9.64 -6.40 -12.20
C LYS A 71 10.15 -5.09 -11.61
N LYS A 72 9.38 -4.01 -11.71
CA LYS A 72 9.73 -2.72 -11.09
C LYS A 72 9.41 -2.65 -9.60
N LYS A 73 8.45 -3.44 -9.13
CA LYS A 73 8.02 -3.48 -7.74
C LYS A 73 8.67 -4.62 -6.96
N ASP A 74 8.92 -5.74 -7.62
CA ASP A 74 9.64 -6.91 -7.12
C ASP A 74 11.11 -6.52 -6.96
N LEU A 75 11.51 -6.20 -5.73
CA LEU A 75 12.85 -5.70 -5.41
C LEU A 75 13.82 -6.82 -5.07
N ASN A 76 13.29 -7.90 -4.50
CA ASN A 76 14.01 -9.13 -4.16
C ASN A 76 14.06 -10.13 -5.32
N ALA A 77 13.37 -9.85 -6.44
CA ALA A 77 13.28 -10.69 -7.63
C ALA A 77 12.80 -12.11 -7.32
N ASP A 78 11.89 -12.24 -6.34
CA ASP A 78 11.44 -13.54 -5.85
C ASP A 78 10.17 -14.04 -6.54
N GLY A 79 9.69 -13.29 -7.54
CA GLY A 79 8.56 -13.68 -8.39
C GLY A 79 7.20 -13.44 -7.73
N LYS A 80 7.17 -12.84 -6.54
CA LYS A 80 5.96 -12.47 -5.80
C LYS A 80 6.11 -11.05 -5.23
N LEU A 81 4.99 -10.42 -4.88
CA LEU A 81 4.99 -9.09 -4.27
C LEU A 81 4.51 -9.19 -2.84
N ASP A 82 5.38 -8.89 -1.88
CA ASP A 82 4.99 -8.81 -0.49
C ASP A 82 4.09 -7.58 -0.21
N PHE A 83 3.38 -7.58 0.92
CA PHE A 83 2.50 -6.45 1.29
C PHE A 83 3.23 -5.09 1.28
N LYS A 84 4.49 -5.05 1.70
CA LYS A 84 5.33 -3.85 1.73
C LYS A 84 5.73 -3.44 0.32
N GLU A 85 6.11 -4.36 -0.55
CA GLU A 85 6.44 -4.11 -1.97
C GLU A 85 5.23 -3.68 -2.78
N PHE A 86 4.05 -4.27 -2.52
CA PHE A 86 2.81 -3.94 -3.20
C PHE A 86 2.43 -2.46 -3.00
N PHE A 87 2.60 -1.94 -1.77
CA PHE A 87 2.34 -0.54 -1.40
C PHE A 87 3.59 0.36 -1.40
N ALA A 88 4.77 -0.19 -1.64
CA ALA A 88 5.96 0.62 -1.86
C ALA A 88 5.73 1.46 -3.10
N LYS A 89 5.68 2.78 -2.93
CA LYS A 89 5.88 3.71 -4.05
C LYS A 89 7.27 3.41 -4.57
N GLY A 90 7.37 2.73 -5.71
CA GLY A 90 8.63 2.34 -6.34
C GLY A 90 9.64 3.48 -6.19
N LYS A 91 10.77 3.18 -5.52
CA LYS A 91 11.79 4.20 -5.25
C LYS A 91 12.15 4.81 -6.60
N LYS A 92 11.83 6.10 -6.81
CA LYS A 92 12.47 6.86 -7.88
C LYS A 92 13.95 6.81 -7.55
N LYS A 93 14.74 6.02 -8.31
CA LYS A 93 16.19 6.22 -8.37
C LYS A 93 16.38 7.69 -8.73
N LYS A 94 16.98 8.42 -7.80
CA LYS A 94 17.36 9.82 -7.98
C LYS A 94 18.58 9.87 -8.89
#